data_AF-A0A7W1JUG9-F1
#
_entry.id   AF-A0A7W1JUG9-F1
#
_cell.length_a   1.000
_cell.length_b   1.000
_cell.length_c   1.000
_cell.angle_alpha   90.00
_cell.angle_beta   90.00
_cell.angle_gamma   90.00
#
_symmetry.space_group_name_H-M   'P 1'
#
loop_
_entity.id
_entity.type
_entity.pdbx_description
1 polymer ?
#
loop_
_entity_poly.entity_id
_entity_poly.type
_entity_poly.pdbx_seq_one_letter_code
_entity_poly.pdbx_strand_id
1 'polypeptide(L)'
;MLEVDERTPPLLVHEGEGFRLQRFPMGARVVYPPDSLPAIRDLNAAIRHALLNPLGSEPLPELLKPGTRLTIAFDDISLPLPPMQTPDIRGRIIEHVLELAARAGVDDVRLVVANSLHRRMTPSEIKRTVGERVFRSFWPDALVNHDAEDPDGMTHIGATERGEDVEINRRAAESDLLVYVNINLVPMDGGHKSVPVGLGSYRSLRHHHNVHTMLESRSFMDPPRSALHGSAARMGRLLAKHLRIFTIETTLNNDTFPKAFGFLNKREWEWSLADQANMLAAKKANERAPARIRREVFRRIVSPYGVTG
;
A
#
# COMPACT_ATOMS: atom_id res chain seq x y z
N MET A 1 -17.38 -4.12 20.85
CA MET A 1 -17.05 -3.05 21.82
C MET A 1 -17.12 -3.65 23.21
N LEU A 2 -16.20 -3.30 24.09
CA LEU A 2 -16.17 -3.72 25.49
C LEU A 2 -16.28 -2.46 26.37
N GLU A 3 -17.06 -2.52 27.44
CA GLU A 3 -17.04 -1.50 28.50
C GLU A 3 -16.36 -2.10 29.72
N VAL A 4 -15.37 -1.39 30.27
CA VAL A 4 -14.53 -1.89 31.37
C VAL A 4 -15.32 -1.87 32.67
N ASP A 5 -15.43 -3.02 33.32
CA ASP A 5 -16.04 -3.22 34.63
C ASP A 5 -15.04 -3.81 35.64
N GLU A 6 -15.51 -4.10 36.86
CA GLU A 6 -14.69 -4.68 37.93
C GLU A 6 -14.08 -6.05 37.58
N ARG A 7 -14.68 -6.78 36.63
CA ARG A 7 -14.26 -8.13 36.22
C ARG A 7 -13.36 -8.11 35.00
N THR A 8 -13.24 -6.97 34.33
CA THR A 8 -12.46 -6.83 33.11
C THR A 8 -10.97 -6.97 33.43
N PRO A 9 -10.28 -7.96 32.84
CA PRO A 9 -8.85 -8.14 33.08
C PRO A 9 -8.04 -6.98 32.46
N PRO A 10 -6.75 -6.86 32.81
CA PRO A 10 -5.83 -6.03 32.04
C PRO A 10 -5.89 -6.37 30.55
N LEU A 11 -5.99 -5.35 29.69
CA LEU A 11 -6.11 -5.50 28.25
C LEU A 11 -4.76 -5.25 27.56
N LEU A 12 -4.54 -5.90 26.43
CA LEU A 12 -3.36 -5.81 25.61
C LEU A 12 -3.29 -4.44 24.91
N VAL A 13 -2.13 -3.80 25.01
CA VAL A 13 -1.82 -2.53 24.35
C VAL A 13 -0.47 -2.65 23.66
N HIS A 14 -0.40 -2.25 22.39
CA HIS A 14 0.86 -2.14 21.66
C HIS A 14 1.72 -0.99 22.21
N GLU A 15 3.03 -1.21 22.37
CA GLU A 15 3.97 -0.22 22.87
C GLU A 15 5.33 -0.41 22.20
N GLY A 16 5.67 0.48 21.25
CA GLY A 16 6.94 0.43 20.51
C GLY A 16 7.18 -0.94 19.89
N GLU A 17 8.38 -1.49 20.08
CA GLU A 17 8.69 -2.88 19.71
C GLU A 17 8.22 -3.86 20.81
N GLY A 18 6.92 -3.82 21.12
CA GLY A 18 6.36 -4.56 22.23
C GLY A 18 4.86 -4.41 22.42
N PHE A 19 4.42 -4.98 23.53
CA PHE A 19 3.05 -4.92 24.02
C PHE A 19 3.05 -5.12 25.53
N ARG A 20 2.02 -4.61 26.19
CA ARG A 20 1.83 -4.72 27.64
C ARG A 20 0.37 -4.96 27.97
N LEU A 21 0.12 -5.44 29.18
CA LEU A 21 -1.23 -5.57 29.73
C LEU A 21 -1.51 -4.34 30.63
N GLN A 22 -2.55 -3.59 30.30
CA GLN A 22 -2.95 -2.35 30.98
C GLN A 22 -4.33 -2.51 31.62
N ARG A 23 -4.45 -2.15 32.91
CA ARG A 23 -5.75 -1.96 33.54
C ARG A 23 -6.31 -0.59 33.15
N PHE A 24 -7.50 -0.55 32.59
CA PHE A 24 -8.18 0.69 32.25
C PHE A 24 -9.16 1.09 33.36
N PRO A 25 -9.52 2.39 33.48
CA PRO A 25 -10.55 2.84 34.40
C PRO A 25 -11.92 2.20 34.09
N MET A 26 -12.75 2.00 35.11
CA MET A 26 -14.14 1.56 34.93
C MET A 26 -14.93 2.53 34.04
N GLY A 27 -15.84 2.00 33.23
CA GLY A 27 -16.61 2.75 32.25
C GLY A 27 -15.81 3.13 30.99
N ALA A 28 -14.52 2.81 30.90
CA ALA A 28 -13.76 3.01 29.67
C ALA A 28 -14.35 2.12 28.56
N ARG A 29 -14.49 2.70 27.36
CA ARG A 29 -14.98 1.99 26.17
C ARG A 29 -13.80 1.57 25.31
N VAL A 30 -13.70 0.27 25.05
CA VAL A 30 -12.66 -0.33 24.20
C VAL A 30 -13.29 -0.82 22.90
N VAL A 31 -12.74 -0.33 21.79
CA VAL A 31 -13.16 -0.67 20.44
C VAL A 31 -12.08 -1.56 19.82
N TYR A 32 -12.47 -2.77 19.46
CA TYR A 32 -11.60 -3.73 18.79
C TYR A 32 -11.83 -3.66 17.28
N PRO A 33 -10.82 -3.99 16.46
CA PRO A 33 -11.04 -4.17 15.03
C PRO A 33 -12.07 -5.29 14.77
N PRO A 34 -12.75 -5.25 13.61
CA PRO A 34 -13.55 -6.37 13.16
C PRO A 34 -12.68 -7.61 12.95
N ASP A 35 -13.32 -8.78 12.94
CA ASP A 35 -12.63 -10.03 12.64
C ASP A 35 -12.09 -10.01 11.20
N SER A 36 -10.99 -10.72 10.97
CA SER A 36 -10.36 -10.77 9.66
C SER A 36 -11.26 -11.44 8.63
N LEU A 37 -11.43 -10.75 7.50
CA LEU A 37 -12.13 -11.29 6.34
C LEU A 37 -11.36 -12.48 5.74
N PRO A 38 -12.07 -13.48 5.20
CA PRO A 38 -11.43 -14.60 4.52
C PRO A 38 -10.71 -14.11 3.26
N ALA A 39 -9.51 -14.66 3.02
CA ALA A 39 -8.76 -14.40 1.81
C ALA A 39 -9.44 -15.01 0.57
N ILE A 40 -9.25 -14.37 -0.58
CA ILE A 40 -9.54 -14.95 -1.88
C ILE A 40 -8.74 -16.26 -2.04
N ARG A 41 -9.44 -17.36 -2.33
CA ARG A 41 -8.84 -18.70 -2.44
C ARG A 41 -7.96 -18.85 -3.68
N ASP A 42 -8.48 -18.51 -4.86
CA ASP A 42 -7.72 -18.51 -6.12
C ASP A 42 -7.38 -17.07 -6.53
N LEU A 43 -6.32 -16.56 -5.92
CA LEU A 43 -5.83 -15.21 -6.16
C LEU A 43 -5.42 -14.99 -7.63
N ASN A 44 -4.88 -16.00 -8.31
CA ASN A 44 -4.47 -15.86 -9.71
C ASN A 44 -5.69 -15.75 -10.64
N ALA A 45 -6.76 -16.50 -10.37
CA ALA A 45 -8.01 -16.34 -11.10
C ALA A 45 -8.65 -14.98 -10.84
N ALA A 46 -8.62 -14.49 -9.60
CA ALA A 46 -9.14 -13.17 -9.26
C ALA A 46 -8.38 -12.03 -9.98
N ILE A 47 -7.04 -12.07 -10.00
CA ILE A 47 -6.23 -11.08 -10.73
C ILE A 47 -6.59 -11.12 -12.23
N ARG A 48 -6.61 -12.30 -12.86
CA ARG A 48 -7.00 -12.42 -14.28
C ARG A 48 -8.40 -11.88 -14.53
N HIS A 49 -9.35 -12.17 -13.66
CA HIS A 49 -10.72 -11.69 -13.79
C HIS A 49 -10.79 -10.16 -13.74
N ALA A 50 -10.11 -9.53 -12.78
CA ALA A 50 -10.06 -8.07 -12.65
C ALA A 50 -9.42 -7.39 -13.87
N LEU A 51 -8.34 -7.96 -14.41
CA LEU A 51 -7.69 -7.43 -15.63
C LEU A 51 -8.58 -7.52 -16.88
N LEU A 52 -9.47 -8.51 -16.93
CA LEU A 52 -10.39 -8.73 -18.05
C LEU A 52 -11.74 -8.03 -17.89
N ASN A 53 -12.11 -7.63 -16.67
CA ASN A 53 -13.41 -7.03 -16.36
C ASN A 53 -13.22 -5.75 -15.52
N PRO A 54 -12.51 -4.73 -16.03
CA PRO A 54 -12.26 -3.51 -15.27
C PRO A 54 -13.53 -2.65 -15.14
N LEU A 55 -13.53 -1.79 -14.13
CA LEU A 55 -14.58 -0.79 -13.94
C LEU A 55 -14.24 0.49 -14.70
N GLY A 56 -15.11 0.92 -15.62
CA GLY A 56 -14.96 2.21 -16.32
C GLY A 56 -13.78 2.28 -17.32
N SER A 57 -13.30 1.14 -17.81
CA SER A 57 -12.23 1.02 -18.82
C SER A 57 -12.50 -0.16 -19.76
N GLU A 58 -11.85 -0.18 -20.91
CA GLU A 58 -11.68 -1.41 -21.72
C GLU A 58 -10.78 -2.42 -20.96
N PRO A 59 -10.96 -3.74 -21.17
CA PRO A 59 -10.08 -4.78 -20.63
C PRO A 59 -8.61 -4.51 -20.94
N LEU A 60 -7.70 -4.82 -20.00
CA LEU A 60 -6.27 -4.52 -20.17
C LEU A 60 -5.67 -5.08 -21.48
N PRO A 61 -5.98 -6.31 -21.93
CA PRO A 61 -5.45 -6.81 -23.21
C PRO A 61 -5.81 -5.96 -24.42
N GLU A 62 -6.96 -5.27 -24.41
CA GLU A 62 -7.39 -4.40 -25.52
C GLU A 62 -6.62 -3.08 -25.57
N LEU A 63 -5.94 -2.73 -24.48
CA LEU A 63 -5.10 -1.53 -24.37
C LEU A 63 -3.65 -1.79 -24.81
N LEU A 64 -3.28 -3.06 -25.02
CA LEU A 64 -1.92 -3.50 -25.31
C LEU A 64 -1.80 -3.91 -26.78
N LYS A 65 -0.79 -3.36 -27.47
CA LYS A 65 -0.48 -3.67 -28.87
C LYS A 65 1.01 -3.47 -29.15
N PRO A 66 1.54 -4.02 -30.25
CA PRO A 66 2.92 -3.74 -30.64
C PRO A 66 3.17 -2.23 -30.75
N GLY A 67 4.29 -1.77 -30.18
CA GLY A 67 4.67 -0.36 -30.12
C GLY A 67 4.07 0.46 -28.97
N THR A 68 3.19 -0.11 -28.13
CA THR A 68 2.73 0.58 -26.91
C THR A 68 3.90 0.89 -25.98
N ARG A 69 4.02 2.14 -25.55
CA ARG A 69 4.95 2.58 -24.50
C ARG A 69 4.30 2.40 -23.12
N LEU A 70 4.55 1.26 -22.48
CA LEU A 70 3.94 0.87 -21.20
C LEU A 70 4.81 1.27 -20.01
N THR A 71 4.22 1.94 -19.02
CA THR A 71 4.80 2.08 -17.68
C THR A 71 3.94 1.33 -16.66
N ILE A 72 4.57 0.55 -15.79
CA ILE A 72 3.92 -0.08 -14.63
C ILE A 72 4.47 0.57 -13.36
N ALA A 73 3.67 1.39 -12.70
CA ALA A 73 4.00 1.96 -11.41
C ALA A 73 3.41 1.11 -10.27
N PHE A 74 4.07 1.09 -9.12
CA PHE A 74 3.56 0.36 -7.95
C PHE A 74 3.95 1.01 -6.64
N ASP A 75 3.11 0.83 -5.61
CA ASP A 75 3.36 1.39 -4.27
C ASP A 75 4.70 0.94 -3.70
N ASP A 76 5.33 1.82 -2.92
CA ASP A 76 6.65 1.60 -2.33
C ASP A 76 6.61 0.77 -1.03
N ILE A 77 7.71 0.80 -0.27
CA ILE A 77 7.87 0.06 0.99
C ILE A 77 6.91 0.51 2.10
N SER A 78 6.21 1.64 1.94
CA SER A 78 5.24 2.13 2.92
C SER A 78 3.93 1.33 2.94
N LEU A 79 3.76 0.38 2.01
CA LEU A 79 2.60 -0.51 1.96
C LEU A 79 3.01 -1.97 1.62
N PRO A 80 2.39 -2.98 2.25
CA PRO A 80 1.63 -2.88 3.49
C PRO A 80 2.57 -2.76 4.70
N LEU A 81 2.03 -2.35 5.84
CA LEU A 81 2.76 -2.23 7.11
C LEU A 81 2.05 -3.06 8.20
N PRO A 82 2.67 -4.15 8.70
CA PRO A 82 3.98 -4.70 8.32
C PRO A 82 4.03 -5.29 6.89
N PRO A 83 5.23 -5.62 6.36
CA PRO A 83 5.35 -6.26 5.05
C PRO A 83 4.59 -7.58 4.99
N MET A 84 3.94 -7.86 3.87
CA MET A 84 3.21 -9.13 3.67
C MET A 84 4.14 -10.30 3.36
N GLN A 85 3.65 -11.53 3.58
CA GLN A 85 4.36 -12.75 3.19
C GLN A 85 4.60 -12.78 1.69
N THR A 86 5.76 -13.28 1.29
CA THR A 86 6.06 -13.52 -0.12
C THR A 86 5.25 -14.71 -0.64
N PRO A 87 4.78 -14.67 -1.90
CA PRO A 87 4.97 -13.60 -2.87
C PRO A 87 4.06 -12.38 -2.56
N ASP A 88 4.63 -11.18 -2.70
CA ASP A 88 3.90 -9.92 -2.52
C ASP A 88 2.85 -9.75 -3.64
N ILE A 89 1.69 -9.22 -3.30
CA ILE A 89 0.57 -9.06 -4.24
C ILE A 89 0.93 -8.14 -5.40
N ARG A 90 1.74 -7.11 -5.18
CA ARG A 90 2.18 -6.21 -6.25
C ARG A 90 2.98 -6.98 -7.29
N GLY A 91 3.97 -7.75 -6.86
CA GLY A 91 4.76 -8.62 -7.74
C GLY A 91 3.87 -9.59 -8.51
N ARG A 92 2.90 -10.23 -7.86
CA ARG A 92 1.96 -11.14 -8.52
C ARG A 92 1.15 -10.45 -9.62
N ILE A 93 0.62 -9.26 -9.36
CA ILE A 93 -0.13 -8.49 -10.36
C ILE A 93 0.77 -8.05 -11.51
N ILE A 94 1.95 -7.51 -11.19
CA ILE A 94 2.95 -7.08 -12.19
C ILE A 94 3.27 -8.24 -13.14
N GLU A 95 3.45 -9.46 -12.62
CA GLU A 95 3.68 -10.64 -13.46
C GLU A 95 2.53 -10.92 -14.45
N HIS A 96 1.27 -10.82 -14.02
CA HIS A 96 0.12 -10.97 -14.93
C HIS A 96 0.07 -9.87 -16.00
N VAL A 97 0.34 -8.62 -15.62
CA VAL A 97 0.39 -7.48 -16.55
C VAL A 97 1.51 -7.69 -17.59
N LEU A 98 2.70 -8.09 -17.14
CA LEU A 98 3.84 -8.38 -18.03
C LEU A 98 3.56 -9.55 -18.98
N GLU A 99 2.87 -10.60 -18.51
CA GLU A 99 2.46 -11.72 -19.37
C GLU A 99 1.49 -11.30 -20.48
N LEU A 100 0.53 -10.42 -20.17
CA LEU A 100 -0.37 -9.85 -21.18
C LEU A 100 0.38 -8.95 -22.17
N ALA A 101 1.25 -8.08 -21.67
CA ALA A 101 2.08 -7.20 -22.49
C ALA A 101 2.97 -7.99 -23.46
N ALA A 102 3.63 -9.04 -22.97
CA ALA A 102 4.46 -9.90 -23.81
C ALA A 102 3.64 -10.63 -24.90
N ARG A 103 2.45 -11.14 -24.57
CA ARG A 103 1.55 -11.78 -25.56
C ARG A 103 1.07 -10.81 -26.64
N ALA A 104 0.91 -9.54 -26.27
CA ALA A 104 0.53 -8.47 -27.19
C ALA A 104 1.71 -7.90 -27.99
N GLY A 105 2.95 -8.37 -27.76
CA GLY A 105 4.15 -7.87 -28.45
C GLY A 105 4.58 -6.48 -28.00
N VAL A 106 4.34 -6.12 -26.74
CA VAL A 106 4.77 -4.83 -26.17
C VAL A 106 6.24 -4.93 -25.73
N ASP A 107 7.11 -4.20 -26.41
CA ASP A 107 8.56 -4.22 -26.15
C ASP A 107 9.06 -3.08 -25.24
N ASP A 108 8.42 -1.90 -25.26
CA ASP A 108 8.79 -0.76 -24.40
C ASP A 108 8.04 -0.79 -23.07
N VAL A 109 8.58 -1.55 -22.12
CA VAL A 109 8.05 -1.67 -20.76
C VAL A 109 9.04 -1.11 -19.74
N ARG A 110 8.58 -0.19 -18.90
CA ARG A 110 9.33 0.29 -17.71
C ARG A 110 8.51 0.11 -16.44
N LEU A 111 9.19 -0.14 -15.34
CA LEU A 111 8.59 -0.21 -14.01
C LEU A 111 9.12 0.95 -13.14
N VAL A 112 8.26 1.53 -12.33
CA VAL A 112 8.60 2.64 -11.43
C VAL A 112 8.06 2.37 -10.04
N VAL A 113 8.93 2.39 -9.03
CA VAL A 113 8.49 2.44 -7.63
C VAL A 113 7.90 3.83 -7.37
N ALA A 114 6.65 3.92 -6.95
CA ALA A 114 5.94 5.16 -6.67
C ALA A 114 6.22 5.64 -5.24
N ASN A 115 7.47 6.02 -4.95
CA ASN A 115 7.91 6.44 -3.62
C ASN A 115 7.69 7.94 -3.34
N SER A 116 7.33 8.77 -4.32
CA SER A 116 7.13 10.21 -4.10
C SER A 116 8.33 10.82 -3.32
N LEU A 117 8.08 11.53 -2.22
CA LEU A 117 9.12 12.07 -1.31
C LEU A 117 9.63 11.08 -0.25
N HIS A 118 9.23 9.80 -0.29
CA HIS A 118 9.84 8.79 0.55
C HIS A 118 11.25 8.45 0.06
N ARG A 119 12.07 7.91 0.97
CA ARG A 119 13.38 7.38 0.60
C ARG A 119 13.27 6.32 -0.49
N ARG A 120 14.30 6.24 -1.33
CA ARG A 120 14.42 5.16 -2.31
C ARG A 120 14.43 3.80 -1.61
N MET A 121 13.75 2.84 -2.23
CA MET A 121 13.83 1.43 -1.84
C MET A 121 15.20 0.87 -2.20
N THR A 122 15.74 0.05 -1.31
CA THR A 122 16.96 -0.72 -1.57
C THR A 122 16.70 -1.82 -2.61
N PRO A 123 17.74 -2.31 -3.31
CA PRO A 123 17.58 -3.42 -4.26
C PRO A 123 16.91 -4.65 -3.65
N SER A 124 17.21 -4.99 -2.38
CA SER A 124 16.58 -6.11 -1.67
C SER A 124 15.09 -5.88 -1.39
N GLU A 125 14.69 -4.66 -1.09
CA GLU A 125 13.27 -4.32 -0.87
C GLU A 125 12.50 -4.39 -2.18
N ILE A 126 13.07 -3.85 -3.27
CA ILE A 126 12.46 -3.92 -4.61
C ILE A 126 12.31 -5.38 -5.04
N LYS A 127 13.38 -6.17 -4.96
CA LYS A 127 13.37 -7.61 -5.26
C LYS A 127 12.32 -8.36 -4.47
N ARG A 128 12.16 -8.03 -3.18
CA ARG A 128 11.15 -8.64 -2.32
C ARG A 128 9.71 -8.32 -2.78
N THR A 129 9.47 -7.08 -3.23
CA THR A 129 8.16 -6.62 -3.69
C THR A 129 7.80 -7.17 -5.07
N VAL A 130 8.70 -7.08 -6.06
CA VAL A 130 8.37 -7.49 -7.44
C VAL A 130 8.62 -8.97 -7.71
N GLY A 131 9.38 -9.64 -6.84
CA GLY A 131 9.82 -11.03 -7.04
C GLY A 131 11.08 -11.15 -7.89
N GLU A 132 11.75 -12.31 -7.78
CA GLU A 132 13.08 -12.52 -8.40
C GLU A 132 13.06 -12.41 -9.92
N ARG A 133 12.01 -12.91 -10.56
CA ARG A 133 11.91 -12.92 -12.03
C ARG A 133 11.83 -11.50 -12.58
N VAL A 134 10.90 -10.70 -12.07
CA VAL A 134 10.74 -9.30 -12.49
C VAL A 134 11.99 -8.49 -12.14
N PHE A 135 12.54 -8.69 -10.95
CA PHE A 135 13.76 -7.99 -10.53
C PHE A 135 14.92 -8.25 -11.48
N ARG A 136 15.22 -9.53 -11.81
CA ARG A 136 16.31 -9.88 -12.72
C ARG A 136 16.13 -9.33 -14.14
N SER A 137 14.89 -9.23 -14.63
CA SER A 137 14.63 -8.78 -15.99
C SER A 137 14.66 -7.26 -16.16
N PHE A 138 14.33 -6.50 -15.10
CA PHE A 138 14.15 -5.05 -15.22
C PHE A 138 15.11 -4.22 -14.36
N TRP A 139 15.63 -4.74 -13.24
CA TRP A 139 16.55 -3.97 -12.39
C TRP A 139 18.00 -4.02 -12.91
N PRO A 140 18.75 -2.90 -12.91
CA PRO A 140 18.35 -1.55 -12.50
C PRO A 140 17.84 -0.66 -13.65
N ASP A 141 17.96 -1.10 -14.90
CA ASP A 141 17.85 -0.19 -16.06
C ASP A 141 16.39 0.16 -16.41
N ALA A 142 15.47 -0.78 -16.23
CA ALA A 142 14.06 -0.67 -16.60
C ALA A 142 13.10 -0.75 -15.41
N LEU A 143 13.63 -0.88 -14.19
CA LEU A 143 12.91 -0.78 -12.92
C LEU A 143 13.67 0.18 -12.02
N VAL A 144 13.10 1.35 -11.76
CA VAL A 144 13.76 2.43 -11.01
C VAL A 144 12.89 2.94 -9.87
N ASN A 145 13.52 3.61 -8.89
CA ASN A 145 12.76 4.43 -7.94
C ASN A 145 12.36 5.75 -8.63
N HIS A 146 11.16 6.23 -8.32
CA HIS A 146 10.79 7.60 -8.62
C HIS A 146 11.66 8.58 -7.81
N ASP A 147 11.96 9.73 -8.40
CA ASP A 147 12.61 10.85 -7.73
C ASP A 147 11.75 12.11 -7.91
N ALA A 148 11.08 12.51 -6.84
CA ALA A 148 10.17 13.66 -6.82
C ALA A 148 10.89 15.01 -6.85
N GLU A 149 12.23 15.02 -6.72
CA GLU A 149 13.06 16.23 -6.74
C GLU A 149 14.01 16.29 -7.95
N ASP A 150 13.97 15.30 -8.85
CA ASP A 150 14.76 15.30 -10.07
C ASP A 150 14.16 16.27 -11.11
N PRO A 151 14.80 17.40 -11.42
CA PRO A 151 14.25 18.39 -12.35
C PRO A 151 14.13 17.86 -13.79
N ASP A 152 14.97 16.91 -14.20
CA ASP A 152 14.95 16.31 -15.54
C ASP A 152 14.07 15.05 -15.61
N GLY A 153 13.69 14.53 -14.44
CA GLY A 153 12.85 13.35 -14.25
C GLY A 153 11.35 13.62 -14.21
N MET A 154 10.93 14.88 -14.33
CA MET A 154 9.54 15.33 -14.15
C MET A 154 8.97 16.01 -15.40
N THR A 155 7.65 15.93 -15.56
CA THR A 155 6.91 16.65 -16.61
C THR A 155 5.76 17.41 -15.99
N HIS A 156 5.73 18.73 -16.21
CA HIS A 156 4.60 19.58 -15.85
C HIS A 156 3.46 19.40 -16.85
N ILE A 157 2.33 18.93 -16.33
CA ILE A 157 1.11 18.65 -17.10
C ILE A 157 0.25 19.91 -17.19
N GLY A 158 0.21 20.70 -16.12
CA GLY A 158 -0.57 21.93 -16.04
C GLY A 158 -0.93 22.29 -14.61
N ALA A 159 -1.99 23.09 -14.45
CA ALA A 159 -2.56 23.43 -13.16
C ALA A 159 -4.05 23.08 -13.11
N THR A 160 -4.54 22.68 -11.93
CA THR A 160 -5.97 22.45 -11.71
C THR A 160 -6.77 23.76 -11.74
N GLU A 161 -8.10 23.66 -11.68
CA GLU A 161 -9.00 24.80 -11.56
C GLU A 161 -8.79 25.63 -10.27
N ARG A 162 -8.05 25.12 -9.29
CA ARG A 162 -7.65 25.83 -8.07
C ARG A 162 -6.20 26.34 -8.09
N GLY A 163 -5.54 26.27 -9.24
CA GLY A 163 -4.14 26.69 -9.40
C GLY A 163 -3.15 25.75 -8.75
N GLU A 164 -3.48 24.46 -8.65
CA GLU A 164 -2.58 23.45 -8.08
C GLU A 164 -1.73 22.85 -9.21
N ASP A 165 -0.41 23.02 -9.12
CA ASP A 165 0.52 22.48 -10.12
C ASP A 165 0.48 20.94 -10.14
N VAL A 166 0.42 20.37 -11.34
CA VAL A 166 0.46 18.91 -11.56
C VAL A 166 1.68 18.56 -12.40
N GLU A 167 2.64 17.91 -11.76
CA GLU A 167 3.86 17.36 -12.33
C GLU A 167 3.92 15.89 -11.95
N ILE A 168 4.24 15.03 -12.91
CA ILE A 168 4.43 13.60 -12.67
C ILE A 168 5.73 13.12 -13.31
N ASN A 169 6.17 11.93 -12.91
CA ASN A 169 7.32 11.25 -13.49
C ASN A 169 7.29 11.30 -15.03
N ARG A 170 8.38 11.75 -15.64
CA ARG A 170 8.47 11.95 -17.10
C ARG A 170 8.20 10.67 -17.88
N ARG A 171 8.74 9.52 -17.44
CA ARG A 171 8.48 8.23 -18.11
C ARG A 171 6.98 7.90 -18.11
N ALA A 172 6.29 8.15 -17.00
CA ALA A 172 4.84 7.97 -16.92
C ALA A 172 4.08 8.96 -17.83
N ALA A 173 4.43 10.25 -17.78
CA ALA A 173 3.76 11.31 -18.57
C ALA A 173 3.79 11.07 -20.07
N GLU A 174 4.92 10.56 -20.57
CA GLU A 174 5.13 10.29 -21.99
C GLU A 174 4.60 8.88 -22.41
N SER A 175 3.97 8.11 -21.51
CA SER A 175 3.50 6.74 -21.82
C SER A 175 2.18 6.73 -22.56
N ASP A 176 2.01 5.77 -23.47
CA ASP A 176 0.70 5.49 -24.06
C ASP A 176 -0.27 4.89 -23.03
N LEU A 177 0.28 4.08 -22.10
CA LEU A 177 -0.46 3.43 -21.04
C LEU A 177 0.36 3.43 -19.74
N LEU A 178 -0.22 3.96 -18.67
CA LEU A 178 0.26 3.79 -17.30
C LEU A 178 -0.62 2.79 -16.57
N VAL A 179 -0.06 1.65 -16.17
CA VAL A 179 -0.68 0.73 -15.22
C VAL A 179 -0.19 1.08 -13.82
N TYR A 180 -1.09 1.28 -12.86
CA TYR A 180 -0.72 1.52 -11.46
C TYR A 180 -1.21 0.37 -10.57
N VAL A 181 -0.30 -0.27 -9.85
CA VAL A 181 -0.59 -1.41 -8.95
C VAL A 181 -0.46 -0.97 -7.50
N ASN A 182 -1.56 -1.01 -6.76
CA ASN A 182 -1.59 -0.51 -5.38
C ASN A 182 -1.92 -1.58 -4.33
N ILE A 183 -1.81 -1.18 -3.07
CA ILE A 183 -2.41 -1.87 -1.92
C ILE A 183 -3.21 -0.85 -1.10
N ASN A 184 -4.51 -1.09 -0.97
CA ASN A 184 -5.41 -0.35 -0.10
C ASN A 184 -5.42 -0.99 1.29
N LEU A 185 -4.60 -0.47 2.21
CA LEU A 185 -4.58 -0.90 3.62
C LEU A 185 -5.57 -0.08 4.47
N VAL A 186 -5.75 1.20 4.13
CA VAL A 186 -6.75 2.08 4.73
C VAL A 186 -7.55 2.84 3.66
N PRO A 187 -8.73 3.40 3.97
CA PRO A 187 -9.55 4.14 2.98
C PRO A 187 -8.88 5.37 2.35
N MET A 188 -7.77 5.84 2.92
CA MET A 188 -6.99 6.92 2.33
C MET A 188 -6.17 6.45 1.12
N ASP A 189 -5.84 5.16 1.03
CA ASP A 189 -5.02 4.60 -0.04
C ASP A 189 -5.81 4.46 -1.34
N GLY A 190 -5.08 4.39 -2.45
CA GLY A 190 -5.67 4.22 -3.77
C GLY A 190 -6.42 5.42 -4.34
N GLY A 191 -7.24 5.14 -5.32
CA GLY A 191 -7.91 6.09 -6.19
C GLY A 191 -6.94 7.13 -6.75
N HIS A 192 -7.35 8.38 -6.67
CA HIS A 192 -6.52 9.49 -7.11
C HIS A 192 -5.36 9.81 -6.16
N LYS A 193 -5.16 9.12 -5.03
CA LYS A 193 -3.90 9.24 -4.28
C LYS A 193 -2.76 8.57 -5.05
N SER A 194 -3.01 7.51 -5.83
CA SER A 194 -1.98 6.72 -6.51
C SER A 194 -1.06 7.57 -7.42
N VAL A 195 -1.52 7.96 -8.61
CA VAL A 195 -0.66 8.61 -9.62
C VAL A 195 -0.20 10.03 -9.23
N PRO A 196 -1.09 11.00 -8.94
CA PRO A 196 -0.67 12.38 -8.71
C PRO A 196 0.10 12.58 -7.39
N VAL A 197 0.07 11.63 -6.46
CA VAL A 197 0.88 11.68 -5.24
C VAL A 197 2.11 10.79 -5.36
N GLY A 198 1.93 9.50 -5.66
CA GLY A 198 3.00 8.49 -5.70
C GLY A 198 4.07 8.77 -6.76
N LEU A 199 3.69 9.41 -7.87
CA LEU A 199 4.60 9.79 -8.96
C LEU A 199 4.77 11.31 -9.10
N GLY A 200 4.31 12.10 -8.12
CA GLY A 200 4.32 13.56 -8.17
C GLY A 200 5.56 14.19 -7.53
N SER A 201 5.94 15.39 -8.00
CA SER A 201 7.05 16.17 -7.42
C SER A 201 6.65 16.88 -6.12
N TYR A 202 7.65 17.38 -5.38
CA TYR A 202 7.39 18.31 -4.27
C TYR A 202 6.52 19.50 -4.71
N ARG A 203 6.72 20.04 -5.92
CA ARG A 203 5.98 21.19 -6.45
C ARG A 203 4.49 20.89 -6.58
N SER A 204 4.10 19.66 -6.92
CA SER A 204 2.69 19.25 -6.88
C SER A 204 2.19 18.98 -5.47
N LEU A 205 2.96 18.24 -4.68
CA LEU A 205 2.53 17.77 -3.38
C LEU A 205 2.26 18.90 -2.38
N ARG A 206 3.02 19.99 -2.45
CA ARG A 206 2.88 21.14 -1.52
C ARG A 206 1.48 21.77 -1.55
N HIS A 207 0.70 21.58 -2.62
CA HIS A 207 -0.66 22.08 -2.72
C HIS A 207 -1.66 21.35 -1.81
N HIS A 208 -1.36 20.12 -1.39
CA HIS A 208 -2.24 19.34 -0.51
C HIS A 208 -1.56 18.79 0.75
N HIS A 209 -0.24 18.78 0.82
CA HIS A 209 0.53 18.48 2.03
C HIS A 209 0.92 19.76 2.78
N ASN A 210 -0.09 20.57 3.14
CA ASN A 210 0.09 21.81 3.88
C ASN A 210 -0.95 21.96 4.99
N VAL A 211 -0.68 22.87 5.92
CA VAL A 211 -1.50 23.09 7.13
C VAL A 211 -2.95 23.41 6.78
N HIS A 212 -3.22 24.20 5.74
CA HIS A 212 -4.59 24.55 5.36
C HIS A 212 -5.38 23.32 4.93
N THR A 213 -4.83 22.50 4.03
CA THR A 213 -5.49 21.26 3.59
C THR A 213 -5.68 20.28 4.74
N MET A 214 -4.73 20.19 5.68
CA MET A 214 -4.86 19.32 6.85
C MET A 214 -5.99 19.78 7.78
N LEU A 215 -6.08 21.09 8.06
CA LEU A 215 -7.15 21.65 8.90
C LEU A 215 -8.54 21.55 8.24
N GLU A 216 -8.60 21.60 6.91
CA GLU A 216 -9.83 21.43 6.13
C GLU A 216 -10.24 19.96 5.94
N SER A 217 -9.35 19.01 6.25
CA SER A 217 -9.64 17.58 6.18
C SER A 217 -10.17 17.09 7.53
N ARG A 218 -11.50 16.92 7.63
CA ARG A 218 -12.13 16.43 8.87
C ARG A 218 -11.75 14.99 9.19
N SER A 219 -11.48 14.19 8.17
CA SER A 219 -10.98 12.83 8.27
C SER A 219 -10.26 12.47 6.99
N PHE A 220 -9.05 11.89 7.08
CA PHE A 220 -8.34 11.37 5.90
C PHE A 220 -8.94 10.07 5.38
N MET A 221 -9.75 9.39 6.20
CA MET A 221 -10.38 8.10 5.89
C MET A 221 -11.80 8.24 5.33
N ASP A 222 -12.30 9.47 5.17
CA ASP A 222 -13.62 9.78 4.62
C ASP A 222 -13.42 10.74 3.43
N PRO A 223 -13.25 10.23 2.19
CA PRO A 223 -12.87 11.05 1.04
C PRO A 223 -13.76 12.27 0.79
N PRO A 224 -15.11 12.17 0.87
CA PRO A 224 -16.00 13.34 0.78
C PRO A 224 -15.74 14.45 1.79
N ARG A 225 -15.08 14.15 2.93
CA ARG A 225 -14.78 15.10 4.01
C ARG A 225 -13.28 15.40 4.16
N SER A 226 -12.50 15.10 3.13
CA SER A 226 -11.06 15.31 3.09
C SER A 226 -10.68 16.27 1.98
N ALA A 227 -10.14 17.44 2.35
CA ALA A 227 -9.60 18.39 1.39
C ALA A 227 -8.39 17.81 0.63
N LEU A 228 -7.61 16.93 1.28
CA LEU A 228 -6.54 16.17 0.64
C LEU A 228 -7.07 15.30 -0.51
N HIS A 229 -8.12 14.49 -0.25
CA HIS A 229 -8.77 13.69 -1.31
C HIS A 229 -9.37 14.59 -2.39
N GLY A 230 -9.96 15.71 -2.02
CA GLY A 230 -10.46 16.70 -2.98
C GLY A 230 -9.38 17.22 -3.92
N SER A 231 -8.18 17.54 -3.40
CA SER A 231 -7.02 17.93 -4.22
C SER A 231 -6.53 16.80 -5.10
N ALA A 232 -6.28 15.62 -4.52
CA ALA A 232 -5.84 14.46 -5.27
C ALA A 232 -6.81 14.15 -6.43
N ALA A 233 -8.12 14.24 -6.20
CA ALA A 233 -9.14 14.04 -7.22
C ALA A 233 -9.12 15.09 -8.33
N ARG A 234 -8.89 16.38 -8.02
CA ARG A 234 -8.71 17.42 -9.04
C ARG A 234 -7.50 17.14 -9.93
N MET A 235 -6.36 16.85 -9.29
CA MET A 235 -5.11 16.53 -9.99
C MET A 235 -5.25 15.27 -10.85
N GLY A 236 -5.87 14.21 -10.30
CA GLY A 236 -6.12 12.97 -11.01
C GLY A 236 -7.05 13.13 -12.21
N ARG A 237 -8.08 13.98 -12.12
CA ARG A 237 -8.92 14.33 -13.27
C ARG A 237 -8.17 15.11 -14.35
N LEU A 238 -7.23 15.97 -13.97
CA LEU A 238 -6.36 16.64 -14.95
C LEU A 238 -5.50 15.59 -15.65
N LEU A 239 -4.80 14.74 -14.91
CA LEU A 239 -3.97 13.67 -15.47
C LEU A 239 -4.75 12.76 -16.43
N ALA A 240 -5.95 12.32 -16.07
CA ALA A 240 -6.77 11.45 -16.91
C ALA A 240 -7.13 12.03 -18.29
N LYS A 241 -6.96 13.35 -18.50
CA LYS A 241 -7.12 13.99 -19.82
C LYS A 241 -5.85 13.92 -20.69
N HIS A 242 -4.69 13.68 -20.08
CA HIS A 242 -3.38 13.74 -20.74
C HIS A 242 -2.77 12.37 -21.00
N LEU A 243 -2.98 11.39 -20.11
CA LEU A 243 -2.51 10.02 -20.31
C LEU A 243 -3.56 9.01 -19.88
N ARG A 244 -3.53 7.83 -20.52
CA ARG A 244 -4.42 6.71 -20.18
C ARG A 244 -3.84 5.98 -18.97
N ILE A 245 -4.64 5.91 -17.90
CA ILE A 245 -4.26 5.30 -16.62
C ILE A 245 -5.18 4.11 -16.36
N PHE A 246 -4.59 2.94 -16.11
CA PHE A 246 -5.27 1.72 -15.71
C PHE A 246 -4.85 1.36 -14.29
N THR A 247 -5.73 1.56 -13.30
CA THR A 247 -5.42 1.30 -11.89
C THR A 247 -5.89 -0.10 -11.52
N ILE A 248 -5.01 -0.85 -10.85
CA ILE A 248 -5.32 -2.15 -10.24
C ILE A 248 -5.21 -1.96 -8.74
N GLU A 249 -6.36 -2.04 -8.07
CA GLU A 249 -6.43 -1.85 -6.63
C GLU A 249 -6.61 -3.16 -5.89
N THR A 250 -5.93 -3.31 -4.76
CA THR A 250 -6.06 -4.51 -3.93
C THR A 250 -6.36 -4.17 -2.49
N THR A 251 -7.21 -4.95 -1.85
CA THR A 251 -7.51 -4.84 -0.44
C THR A 251 -6.94 -6.02 0.31
N LEU A 252 -6.40 -5.76 1.51
CA LEU A 252 -5.92 -6.80 2.41
C LEU A 252 -6.83 -6.91 3.63
N ASN A 253 -6.99 -8.12 4.16
CA ASN A 253 -7.59 -8.31 5.47
C ASN A 253 -6.66 -7.79 6.59
N ASN A 254 -7.13 -7.83 7.83
CA ASN A 254 -6.36 -7.36 8.99
C ASN A 254 -5.62 -8.49 9.73
N ASP A 255 -5.37 -9.64 9.10
CA ASP A 255 -4.55 -10.72 9.68
C ASP A 255 -3.07 -10.32 9.72
N THR A 256 -2.71 -9.56 10.75
CA THR A 256 -1.49 -8.77 10.81
C THR A 256 -0.31 -9.57 11.36
N PHE A 257 -0.55 -10.36 12.41
CA PHE A 257 0.53 -11.07 13.10
C PHE A 257 0.58 -12.55 12.70
N PRO A 258 1.78 -13.13 12.48
CA PRO A 258 1.90 -14.56 12.19
C PRO A 258 1.55 -15.38 13.44
N LYS A 259 1.32 -16.70 13.27
CA LYS A 259 0.88 -17.62 14.35
C LYS A 259 1.67 -17.49 15.66
N ALA A 260 2.99 -17.27 15.60
CA ALA A 260 3.83 -17.08 16.79
C ALA A 260 3.42 -15.87 17.66
N PHE A 261 2.78 -14.87 17.04
CA PHE A 261 2.24 -13.67 17.64
C PHE A 261 0.70 -13.59 17.49
N GLY A 262 0.03 -14.72 17.21
CA GLY A 262 -1.40 -14.73 16.85
C GLY A 262 -2.33 -14.24 17.96
N PHE A 263 -1.89 -14.23 19.23
CA PHE A 263 -2.63 -13.61 20.33
C PHE A 263 -2.81 -12.09 20.14
N LEU A 264 -1.92 -11.42 19.38
CA LEU A 264 -2.05 -10.00 19.04
C LEU A 264 -3.16 -9.72 18.02
N ASN A 265 -3.65 -10.73 17.30
CA ASN A 265 -4.77 -10.59 16.37
C ASN A 265 -6.13 -10.83 17.04
N LYS A 266 -6.15 -11.27 18.32
CA LYS A 266 -7.35 -11.77 19.00
C LYS A 266 -7.70 -10.90 20.20
N ARG A 267 -8.98 -10.86 20.54
CA ARG A 267 -9.46 -10.23 21.76
C ARG A 267 -9.08 -11.10 22.95
N GLU A 268 -8.82 -10.50 24.10
CA GLU A 268 -8.23 -11.20 25.25
C GLU A 268 -9.14 -12.33 25.77
N TRP A 269 -10.45 -12.20 25.63
CA TRP A 269 -11.42 -13.24 26.00
C TRP A 269 -11.50 -14.40 24.99
N GLU A 270 -10.92 -14.25 23.81
CA GLU A 270 -10.83 -15.28 22.76
C GLU A 270 -9.52 -16.08 22.87
N TRP A 271 -8.64 -15.71 23.80
CA TRP A 271 -7.35 -16.38 23.98
C TRP A 271 -7.53 -17.78 24.56
N SER A 272 -7.08 -18.78 23.79
CA SER A 272 -6.88 -20.13 24.27
C SER A 272 -5.75 -20.19 25.32
N LEU A 273 -5.63 -21.31 26.04
CA LEU A 273 -4.49 -21.54 26.95
C LEU A 273 -3.14 -21.40 26.22
N ALA A 274 -3.08 -21.80 24.95
CA ALA A 274 -1.89 -21.63 24.13
C ALA A 274 -1.60 -20.16 23.81
N ASP A 275 -2.62 -19.36 23.50
CA ASP A 275 -2.47 -17.91 23.27
C ASP A 275 -1.98 -17.19 24.53
N GLN A 276 -2.52 -17.54 25.70
CA GLN A 276 -2.09 -16.98 26.98
C GLN A 276 -0.63 -17.33 27.31
N ALA A 277 -0.23 -18.59 27.09
CA ALA A 277 1.15 -19.03 27.28
C ALA A 277 2.11 -18.31 26.32
N ASN A 278 1.74 -18.19 25.04
CA ASN A 278 2.51 -17.47 24.03
C ASN A 278 2.66 -15.99 24.37
N MET A 279 1.57 -15.33 24.78
CA MET A 279 1.60 -13.93 25.24
C MET A 279 2.56 -13.76 26.41
N LEU A 280 2.47 -14.60 27.45
CA LEU A 280 3.34 -14.49 28.62
C LEU A 280 4.81 -14.74 28.28
N ALA A 281 5.10 -15.74 27.44
CA ALA A 281 6.44 -16.04 26.98
C ALA A 281 7.02 -14.90 26.14
N ALA A 282 6.27 -14.40 25.16
CA ALA A 282 6.66 -13.30 24.29
C ALA A 282 6.86 -12.01 25.09
N LYS A 283 5.98 -11.70 26.06
CA LYS A 283 6.13 -10.55 26.96
C LYS A 283 7.43 -10.64 27.77
N LYS A 284 7.67 -11.76 28.46
CA LYS A 284 8.90 -11.95 29.27
C LYS A 284 10.17 -11.90 28.43
N ALA A 285 10.13 -12.50 27.25
CA ALA A 285 11.25 -12.43 26.30
C ALA A 285 11.50 -10.99 25.86
N ASN A 286 10.44 -10.24 25.54
CA ASN A 286 10.56 -8.85 25.11
C ASN A 286 11.07 -7.92 26.23
N GLU A 287 10.63 -8.11 27.48
CA GLU A 287 11.08 -7.32 28.63
C GLU A 287 12.56 -7.54 28.97
N ARG A 288 13.09 -8.74 28.68
CA ARG A 288 14.50 -9.11 28.96
C ARG A 288 15.43 -8.87 27.77
N ALA A 289 14.89 -8.75 26.56
CA ALA A 289 15.67 -8.60 25.36
C ALA A 289 16.30 -7.19 25.28
N PRO A 290 17.58 -7.07 24.89
CA PRO A 290 18.19 -5.80 24.52
C PRO A 290 17.38 -5.11 23.41
N ALA A 291 17.33 -3.77 23.42
CA ALA A 291 16.54 -2.98 22.47
C ALA A 291 16.81 -3.35 20.99
N ARG A 292 18.07 -3.64 20.64
CA ARG A 292 18.46 -4.10 19.31
C ARG A 292 17.75 -5.40 18.90
N ILE A 293 17.65 -6.37 19.81
CA ILE A 293 17.01 -7.67 19.53
C ILE A 293 15.50 -7.48 19.36
N ARG A 294 14.85 -6.68 20.23
CA ARG A 294 13.42 -6.37 20.09
C ARG A 294 13.12 -5.75 18.73
N ARG A 295 13.91 -4.74 18.34
CA ARG A 295 13.81 -4.07 17.05
C ARG A 295 13.99 -5.05 15.88
N GLU A 296 14.93 -5.97 15.97
CA GLU A 296 15.17 -6.98 14.93
C GLU A 296 14.01 -7.97 14.81
N VAL A 297 13.45 -8.44 15.94
CA VAL A 297 12.27 -9.31 15.95
C VAL A 297 11.08 -8.63 15.28
N PHE A 298 10.74 -7.41 15.70
CA PHE A 298 9.60 -6.68 15.16
C PHE A 298 9.79 -6.30 13.68
N ARG A 299 11.01 -5.96 13.25
CA ARG A 299 11.32 -5.69 11.83
C ARG A 299 11.22 -6.91 10.93
N ARG A 300 11.37 -8.12 11.50
CA ARG A 300 11.25 -9.39 10.77
C ARG A 300 9.83 -9.94 10.77
N ILE A 301 8.87 -9.28 11.42
CA ILE A 301 7.46 -9.69 11.35
C ILE A 301 6.99 -9.51 9.91
N VAL A 302 6.42 -10.59 9.39
CA VAL A 302 5.85 -10.63 8.05
C VAL A 302 4.40 -11.10 8.18
N SER A 303 3.48 -10.26 7.71
CA SER A 303 2.05 -10.42 7.94
C SER A 303 1.44 -11.47 7.00
N PRO A 304 0.63 -12.41 7.52
CA PRO A 304 -0.08 -13.42 6.74
C PRO A 304 -1.30 -12.88 5.98
N TYR A 305 -1.32 -11.57 5.67
CA TYR A 305 -2.44 -10.89 5.03
C TYR A 305 -3.05 -11.70 3.90
N GLY A 306 -4.37 -11.83 3.94
CA GLY A 306 -5.17 -12.34 2.84
C GLY A 306 -5.63 -11.20 1.95
N VAL A 307 -5.51 -11.35 0.63
CA VAL A 307 -6.15 -10.43 -0.32
C VAL A 307 -7.66 -10.67 -0.28
N THR A 308 -8.44 -9.60 -0.17
CA THR A 308 -9.90 -9.64 -0.01
C THR A 308 -10.68 -9.14 -1.22
N GLY A 309 -10.02 -8.42 -2.12
CA GLY A 309 -10.61 -7.78 -3.30
C GLY A 309 -9.55 -7.12 -4.13
#